data_AF-J4H585-F1
#
_entry.id   AF-J4H585-F1
#
_cell.length_a   1.000
_cell.length_b   1.000
_cell.length_c   1.000
_cell.angle_alpha   90.00
_cell.angle_beta   90.00
_cell.angle_gamma   90.00
#
_symmetry.space_group_name_H-M   'P 1'
#
loop_
_entity.id
_entity.type
_entity.pdbx_description
1 polymer ?
#
loop_
_entity_poly.entity_id
_entity_poly.type
_entity_poly.pdbx_seq_one_letter_code
_entity_poly.pdbx_strand_id
1 'polypeptide(L)'
;MVVNVDDEQSGGVHKYFISRPVILLLSMASRATRGYWAVSEDGKIAFLKDAWRYHGDVFEREGEILIALREAGIRNIPELLYHGDVLFQKPPVPSNLKGKQKSSATDTSESENRSACPLTELYNVLDFMHRILTDQYIDAHWSLPGDVDDTKRCIVVLSRVHYRVTLATVGYPLEQFKGTESELPVDVILVMVDAYAQANRLHRNISLGNVILCRNRGDGVRRGILIGWELSCQLDDKGHAREYERTEGFTKA
;
A
#
# COMPACT_ATOMS: atom_id res chain seq x y z
N MET A 1 -18.43 4.89 8.29
CA MET A 1 -18.35 5.08 6.82
C MET A 1 -18.28 3.70 6.19
N VAL A 2 -18.87 3.48 5.01
CA VAL A 2 -18.73 2.20 4.28
C VAL A 2 -17.59 2.33 3.28
N VAL A 3 -16.73 1.31 3.20
CA VAL A 3 -15.65 1.21 2.21
C VAL A 3 -15.65 -0.16 1.57
N ASN A 4 -15.20 -0.21 0.32
CA ASN A 4 -15.03 -1.44 -0.44
C ASN A 4 -13.55 -1.82 -0.48
N VAL A 5 -13.27 -3.11 -0.42
CA VAL A 5 -11.95 -3.69 -0.67
C VAL A 5 -12.13 -4.64 -1.84
N ASP A 6 -11.61 -4.26 -2.99
CA ASP A 6 -11.49 -5.11 -4.16
C ASP A 6 -10.42 -6.16 -3.83
N ASP A 7 -10.77 -7.45 -3.92
CA ASP A 7 -9.87 -8.55 -3.59
C ASP A 7 -9.30 -9.15 -4.86
N GLU A 8 -8.00 -9.01 -5.06
CA GLU A 8 -7.32 -9.47 -6.26
C GLU A 8 -7.16 -11.00 -6.30
N GLN A 9 -7.21 -11.68 -5.15
CA GLN A 9 -7.14 -13.14 -5.08
C GLN A 9 -8.43 -13.80 -5.57
N SER A 10 -9.57 -13.35 -5.06
CA SER A 10 -10.87 -13.92 -5.43
C SER A 10 -11.56 -13.20 -6.60
N GLY A 11 -11.11 -11.99 -6.95
CA GLY A 11 -11.82 -11.09 -7.86
C GLY A 11 -13.10 -10.49 -7.25
N GLY A 12 -13.34 -10.71 -5.95
CA GLY A 12 -14.52 -10.24 -5.23
C GLY A 12 -14.41 -8.81 -4.71
N VAL A 13 -15.51 -8.27 -4.21
CA VAL A 13 -15.53 -6.97 -3.52
C VAL A 13 -16.12 -7.14 -2.13
N HIS A 14 -15.36 -6.76 -1.10
CA HIS A 14 -15.74 -6.90 0.30
C HIS A 14 -16.06 -5.55 0.92
N LYS A 15 -17.25 -5.44 1.52
CA LYS A 15 -17.73 -4.21 2.17
C LYS A 15 -17.41 -4.21 3.66
N TYR A 16 -16.95 -3.06 4.14
CA TYR A 16 -16.64 -2.85 5.55
C TYR A 16 -17.24 -1.54 6.07
N PHE A 17 -17.78 -1.59 7.29
CA PHE A 17 -18.03 -0.41 8.10
C PHE A 17 -16.76 -0.07 8.87
N ILE A 18 -16.22 1.13 8.63
CA ILE A 18 -14.99 1.57 9.29
C ILE A 18 -15.24 2.64 10.35
N SER A 19 -14.40 2.60 11.37
CA SER A 19 -14.29 3.59 12.44
C SER A 19 -13.67 4.91 11.95
N ARG A 20 -13.48 5.85 12.89
CA ARG A 20 -12.47 6.91 12.69
C ARG A 20 -11.09 6.26 12.58
N PRO A 21 -10.16 6.86 11.83
CA PRO A 21 -8.82 6.29 11.68
C PRO A 21 -8.13 6.20 13.03
N VAL A 22 -7.58 5.01 13.32
CA VAL A 22 -6.80 4.71 14.54
C VAL A 22 -5.30 4.83 14.31
N ILE A 23 -4.87 4.77 13.04
CA ILE A 23 -3.53 5.13 12.60
C ILE A 23 -3.67 6.26 11.57
N LEU A 24 -2.93 7.34 11.80
CA LEU A 24 -2.82 8.49 10.90
C LEU A 24 -1.35 8.91 10.84
N LEU A 25 -0.62 8.39 9.87
CA LEU A 25 0.74 8.85 9.60
C LEU A 25 0.64 10.06 8.66
N LEU A 26 0.56 11.25 9.25
CA LEU A 26 0.47 12.52 8.51
C LEU A 26 1.87 13.13 8.35
N SER A 27 2.71 12.52 7.50
CA SER A 27 3.98 13.13 7.06
C SER A 27 3.93 13.41 5.56
N MET A 28 4.54 14.51 5.10
CA MET A 28 4.65 14.81 3.67
C MET A 28 5.40 13.72 2.89
N ALA A 29 6.34 13.03 3.53
CA ALA A 29 7.04 11.89 2.94
C ALA A 29 6.26 10.57 3.06
N SER A 30 5.21 10.54 3.88
CA SER A 30 4.43 9.32 4.10
C SER A 30 3.55 8.95 2.91
N ARG A 31 3.14 7.69 2.87
CA ARG A 31 2.24 7.12 1.85
C ARG A 31 0.76 7.39 2.14
N ALA A 32 0.47 8.47 2.87
CA ALA A 32 -0.84 8.84 3.39
C ALA A 32 -1.58 7.66 4.04
N THR A 33 -0.83 6.80 4.74
CA THR A 33 -1.35 5.56 5.32
C THR A 33 -2.34 5.86 6.43
N ARG A 34 -3.52 5.24 6.32
CA ARG A 34 -4.60 5.29 7.31
C ARG A 34 -4.96 3.88 7.73
N GLY A 35 -5.04 3.68 9.03
CA GLY A 35 -5.48 2.42 9.63
C GLY A 35 -6.84 2.60 10.29
N TYR A 36 -7.72 1.63 10.13
CA TYR A 36 -9.10 1.66 10.64
C TYR A 36 -9.46 0.36 11.33
N TRP A 37 -10.28 0.45 12.38
CA TRP A 37 -11.11 -0.69 12.74
C TRP A 37 -12.19 -0.85 11.70
N ALA A 38 -12.37 -2.07 11.22
CA ALA A 38 -13.34 -2.43 10.20
C ALA A 38 -14.24 -3.55 10.73
N VAL A 39 -15.51 -3.51 10.34
CA VAL A 39 -16.48 -4.58 10.61
C VAL A 39 -17.12 -4.98 9.29
N SER A 40 -17.03 -6.25 8.93
CA SER A 40 -17.68 -6.80 7.74
C SER A 40 -19.19 -6.96 7.97
N GLU A 41 -19.95 -7.23 6.90
CA GLU A 41 -21.42 -7.38 6.98
C GLU A 41 -21.87 -8.52 7.90
N ASP A 42 -21.04 -9.56 8.08
CA ASP A 42 -21.25 -10.66 9.01
C ASP A 42 -20.80 -10.36 10.46
N GLY A 43 -20.38 -9.12 10.75
CA GLY A 43 -20.04 -8.66 12.09
C GLY A 43 -18.61 -9.03 12.54
N LYS A 44 -17.76 -9.57 11.67
CA LYS A 44 -16.36 -9.86 12.02
C LYS A 44 -15.54 -8.59 12.03
N ILE A 45 -14.68 -8.47 13.04
CA ILE A 45 -13.76 -7.33 13.20
C ILE A 45 -12.49 -7.62 12.40
N ALA A 46 -12.03 -6.62 11.66
CA ALA A 46 -10.78 -6.61 10.93
C ALA A 46 -10.04 -5.28 11.16
N PHE A 47 -8.76 -5.26 10.83
CA PHE A 47 -8.00 -4.04 10.66
C PHE A 47 -7.89 -3.72 9.16
N LEU A 48 -8.31 -2.52 8.74
CA LEU A 48 -8.21 -2.07 7.36
C LEU A 48 -7.10 -1.02 7.25
N LYS A 49 -6.12 -1.31 6.39
CA LYS A 49 -5.08 -0.38 5.98
C LYS A 49 -5.43 0.18 4.61
N ASP A 50 -5.40 1.50 4.51
CA ASP A 50 -5.63 2.28 3.29
C ASP A 50 -4.36 3.10 3.04
N ALA A 51 -3.71 2.92 1.90
CA ALA A 51 -2.40 3.50 1.62
C ALA A 51 -2.16 3.74 0.13
N TRP A 52 -1.17 4.56 -0.18
CA TRP A 52 -0.70 4.80 -1.54
C TRP A 52 0.62 4.08 -1.78
N ARG A 53 0.60 3.00 -2.55
CA ARG A 53 1.80 2.23 -2.91
C ARG A 53 2.44 2.80 -4.17
N TYR A 54 3.74 2.54 -4.36
CA TYR A 54 4.39 2.82 -5.64
C TYR A 54 3.81 1.92 -6.74
N HIS A 55 3.62 2.50 -7.92
CA HIS A 55 3.23 1.79 -9.13
C HIS A 55 4.46 1.21 -9.84
N GLY A 56 4.28 0.09 -10.56
CA GLY A 56 5.32 -0.60 -11.30
C GLY A 56 5.55 -2.03 -10.82
N ASP A 57 5.94 -2.91 -11.74
CA ASP A 57 6.15 -4.35 -11.50
C ASP A 57 7.28 -4.64 -10.51
N VAL A 58 8.18 -3.68 -10.36
CA VAL A 58 9.27 -3.63 -9.39
C VAL A 58 8.77 -3.54 -7.94
N PHE A 59 7.52 -3.12 -7.70
CA PHE A 59 6.97 -2.97 -6.35
C PHE A 59 5.94 -4.06 -6.05
N GLU A 60 6.33 -4.99 -5.17
CA GLU A 60 5.46 -6.05 -4.67
C GLU A 60 4.33 -5.46 -3.82
N ARG A 61 3.14 -6.04 -3.93
CA ARG A 61 1.96 -5.66 -3.16
C ARG A 61 2.06 -6.30 -1.78
N GLU A 62 1.66 -5.56 -0.73
CA GLU A 62 1.76 -6.05 0.65
C GLU A 62 1.00 -7.37 0.85
N GLY A 63 -0.19 -7.51 0.25
CA GLY A 63 -0.97 -8.75 0.30
C GLY A 63 -0.19 -9.96 -0.19
N GLU A 64 0.38 -9.89 -1.39
CA GLU A 64 1.22 -10.96 -1.97
C GLU A 64 2.42 -11.31 -1.08
N ILE A 65 3.06 -10.30 -0.48
CA ILE A 65 4.16 -10.50 0.46
C ILE A 65 3.67 -11.26 1.70
N LEU A 66 2.52 -10.87 2.25
CA LEU A 66 1.95 -11.53 3.43
C LEU A 66 1.54 -12.98 3.16
N ILE A 67 1.01 -13.29 1.96
CA ILE A 67 0.73 -14.67 1.52
C ILE A 67 2.04 -15.47 1.54
N ALA A 68 3.05 -15.00 0.80
CA ALA A 68 4.32 -15.70 0.65
C ALA A 68 5.02 -15.93 2.00
N LEU A 69 5.00 -14.94 2.90
CA LEU A 69 5.58 -15.08 4.24
C LEU A 69 4.85 -16.12 5.08
N ARG A 70 3.53 -16.19 4.99
CA ARG A 70 2.72 -17.18 5.70
C ARG A 70 2.92 -18.58 5.14
N GLU A 71 2.99 -18.73 3.82
CA GLU A 71 3.28 -20.01 3.15
C GLU A 71 4.68 -20.54 3.48
N ALA A 72 5.64 -19.65 3.67
CA ALA A 72 6.98 -20.00 4.15
C ALA A 72 6.99 -20.48 5.61
N GLY A 73 5.89 -20.36 6.36
CA GLY A 73 5.79 -20.81 7.75
C GLY A 73 6.37 -19.82 8.77
N ILE A 74 6.55 -18.55 8.38
CA ILE A 74 7.12 -17.52 9.25
C ILE A 74 6.12 -17.17 10.35
N ARG A 75 6.61 -17.11 11.59
CA ARG A 75 5.77 -16.80 12.76
C ARG A 75 5.32 -15.34 12.78
N ASN A 76 4.30 -15.05 13.58
CA ASN A 76 3.82 -13.69 13.89
C ASN A 76 3.64 -12.78 12.65
N ILE A 77 3.30 -13.36 11.50
CA ILE A 77 2.83 -12.65 10.31
C ILE A 77 1.34 -12.38 10.48
N PRO A 78 0.83 -11.17 10.16
CA PRO A 78 -0.58 -10.87 10.27
C PRO A 78 -1.41 -11.77 9.34
N GLU A 79 -2.64 -12.07 9.76
CA GLU A 79 -3.58 -12.85 8.97
C GLU A 79 -4.25 -11.94 7.94
N LEU A 80 -3.88 -12.12 6.68
CA LEU A 80 -4.47 -11.44 5.53
C LEU A 80 -5.88 -11.98 5.27
N LEU A 81 -6.84 -11.07 5.12
CA LEU A 81 -8.18 -11.40 4.67
C LEU A 81 -8.33 -11.10 3.18
N TYR A 82 -8.18 -9.83 2.80
CA TYR A 82 -8.36 -9.36 1.43
C TYR A 82 -7.38 -8.24 1.09
N HIS A 83 -7.05 -8.09 -0.18
CA HIS A 83 -6.29 -6.94 -0.65
C HIS A 83 -6.48 -6.62 -2.12
N GLY A 84 -6.27 -5.36 -2.48
CA GLY A 84 -6.24 -4.96 -3.87
C GLY A 84 -6.12 -3.46 -4.09
N ASP A 85 -5.81 -3.12 -5.33
CA ASP A 85 -5.82 -1.73 -5.79
C ASP A 85 -7.26 -1.18 -5.83
N VAL A 86 -7.42 0.06 -5.38
CA VAL A 86 -8.71 0.75 -5.36
C VAL A 86 -9.01 1.26 -6.76
N LEU A 87 -10.12 0.79 -7.31
CA LEU A 87 -10.58 1.22 -8.62
C LEU A 87 -11.40 2.52 -8.54
N PHE A 88 -11.22 3.41 -9.52
CA PHE A 88 -12.09 4.54 -9.79
C PHE A 88 -13.52 4.06 -10.02
N GLN A 89 -14.40 4.47 -9.12
CA GLN A 89 -15.83 4.45 -9.40
C GLN A 89 -16.13 5.64 -10.31
N LYS A 90 -16.50 5.38 -11.57
CA LYS A 90 -17.12 6.44 -12.40
C LYS A 90 -18.33 6.96 -11.60
N PRO A 91 -18.42 8.29 -11.31
CA PRO A 91 -19.61 8.82 -10.70
C PRO A 91 -20.81 8.45 -11.60
N PRO A 92 -21.96 8.04 -11.03
CA PRO A 92 -23.13 7.75 -11.83
C PRO A 92 -23.46 9.00 -12.65
N VAL A 93 -23.43 8.87 -13.98
CA VAL A 93 -23.82 9.96 -14.88
C VAL A 93 -25.25 10.34 -14.50
N PRO A 94 -25.53 11.58 -14.08
CA PRO A 94 -26.89 12.00 -13.80
C PRO A 94 -27.68 11.86 -15.10
N SER A 95 -28.68 10.98 -15.11
CA SER A 95 -29.54 10.70 -16.27
C SER A 95 -30.38 11.91 -16.72
N ASN A 96 -30.28 13.05 -16.03
CA ASN A 96 -31.14 14.21 -16.20
C ASN A 96 -30.40 15.55 -16.34
N LEU A 97 -29.34 15.62 -17.15
CA LEU A 97 -28.76 16.89 -17.62
C LEU A 97 -29.04 17.10 -19.11
N LYS A 98 -30.33 17.29 -19.46
CA LYS A 98 -30.67 18.10 -20.63
C LYS A 98 -30.49 19.57 -20.25
N GLY A 99 -29.29 20.13 -20.39
CA GLY A 99 -29.12 21.56 -20.18
C GLY A 99 -27.69 22.09 -20.16
N LYS A 100 -27.32 22.76 -21.27
CA LYS A 100 -26.24 23.76 -21.43
C LYS A 100 -24.81 23.29 -21.17
N GLN A 101 -24.10 23.05 -22.26
CA GLN A 101 -22.65 23.14 -22.30
C GLN A 101 -22.22 24.52 -21.79
N LYS A 102 -21.46 24.54 -20.69
CA LYS A 102 -20.53 25.63 -20.37
C LYS A 102 -19.14 25.03 -20.54
N SER A 103 -18.38 25.64 -21.44
CA SER A 103 -16.96 25.36 -21.65
C SER A 103 -16.18 25.60 -20.35
N SER A 104 -15.76 24.52 -19.71
CA SER A 104 -14.76 24.49 -18.65
C SER A 104 -13.75 23.43 -19.06
N ALA A 105 -12.47 23.79 -18.99
CA ALA A 105 -11.33 23.07 -19.55
C ALA A 105 -11.41 21.54 -19.38
N THR A 106 -11.68 20.85 -20.48
CA THR A 106 -11.57 19.40 -20.60
C THR A 106 -10.35 19.10 -21.46
N ASP A 107 -9.51 18.20 -20.95
CA ASP A 107 -8.46 17.55 -21.74
C ASP A 107 -9.09 16.88 -22.97
N THR A 108 -8.58 17.26 -24.13
CA THR A 108 -8.89 16.64 -25.41
C THR A 108 -8.35 15.22 -25.42
N SER A 109 -9.22 14.22 -25.26
CA SER A 109 -8.92 12.86 -25.68
C SER A 109 -9.08 12.78 -27.20
N GLU A 110 -7.97 12.84 -27.94
CA GLU A 110 -7.95 12.52 -29.36
C GLU A 110 -8.27 11.02 -29.52
N SER A 111 -9.46 10.74 -30.07
CA SER A 111 -9.86 9.41 -30.48
C SER A 111 -9.23 9.08 -31.83
N GLU A 112 -8.10 8.40 -31.85
CA GLU A 112 -7.63 7.71 -33.04
C GLU A 112 -7.88 6.21 -32.91
N ASN A 113 -8.75 5.70 -33.78
CA ASN A 113 -8.93 4.28 -34.07
C ASN A 113 -7.56 3.63 -34.35
N ARG A 114 -7.02 2.87 -33.40
CA ARG A 114 -5.89 1.98 -33.63
C ARG A 114 -6.26 0.57 -33.22
N SER A 115 -6.02 -0.33 -34.16
CA SER A 115 -6.14 -1.79 -34.08
C SER A 115 -5.78 -2.34 -32.70
N ALA A 116 -6.61 -3.27 -32.21
CA ALA A 116 -6.49 -3.90 -30.90
C ALA A 116 -5.07 -4.44 -30.66
N CYS A 117 -4.34 -3.76 -29.78
CA CYS A 117 -3.07 -4.21 -29.25
C CYS A 117 -3.33 -4.79 -27.85
N PRO A 118 -2.55 -5.78 -27.37
CA PRO A 118 -2.64 -6.26 -25.99
C PRO A 118 -2.45 -5.15 -24.94
N LEU A 119 -1.78 -4.06 -25.34
CA LEU A 119 -1.61 -2.86 -24.53
C LEU A 119 -2.92 -2.11 -24.26
N THR A 120 -3.92 -2.17 -25.15
CA THR A 120 -5.18 -1.44 -24.99
C THR A 120 -5.97 -1.94 -23.76
N GLU A 121 -5.88 -3.23 -23.42
CA GLU A 121 -6.47 -3.78 -22.20
C GLU A 121 -5.75 -3.29 -20.93
N LEU A 122 -4.41 -3.19 -20.98
CA LEU A 122 -3.59 -2.68 -19.89
C LEU A 122 -3.81 -1.17 -19.64
N TYR A 123 -3.94 -0.38 -20.71
CA TYR A 123 -4.32 1.03 -20.65
C TYR A 123 -5.73 1.21 -20.07
N ASN A 124 -6.68 0.33 -20.41
CA ASN A 124 -8.02 0.38 -19.85
C ASN A 124 -8.01 0.13 -18.33
N VAL A 125 -7.24 -0.84 -17.82
CA VAL A 125 -7.14 -1.10 -16.37
C VAL A 125 -6.52 0.08 -15.63
N LEU A 126 -5.45 0.67 -16.16
CA LEU A 126 -4.78 1.84 -15.55
C LEU A 126 -5.69 3.06 -15.43
N ASP A 127 -6.61 3.27 -16.37
CA ASP A 127 -7.60 4.37 -16.31
C ASP A 127 -8.66 4.16 -15.24
N PHE A 128 -8.89 2.90 -14.83
CA PHE A 128 -9.76 2.59 -13.71
C PHE A 128 -9.02 2.53 -12.38
N MET A 129 -7.71 2.75 -12.28
CA MET A 129 -7.01 2.72 -10.99
C MET A 129 -6.94 4.09 -10.35
N HIS A 130 -7.29 4.19 -9.06
CA HIS A 130 -7.17 5.43 -8.32
C HIS A 130 -5.69 5.72 -8.05
N ARG A 131 -5.12 6.66 -8.81
CA ARG A 131 -3.69 7.02 -8.80
C ARG A 131 -3.45 8.51 -8.60
N ILE A 132 -2.27 8.88 -8.09
CA ILE A 132 -1.81 10.27 -8.16
C ILE A 132 -1.42 10.60 -9.60
N LEU A 133 -1.52 11.88 -9.98
CA LEU A 133 -1.19 12.35 -11.33
C LEU A 133 0.08 13.22 -11.37
N THR A 134 0.80 13.34 -10.24
CA THR A 134 1.96 14.23 -10.12
C THR A 134 3.07 13.88 -11.11
N ASP A 135 3.21 12.58 -11.43
CA ASP A 135 4.13 12.05 -12.43
C ASP A 135 3.85 12.58 -13.85
N GLN A 136 2.60 12.97 -14.16
CA GLN A 136 2.24 13.52 -15.47
C GLN A 136 2.66 14.99 -15.66
N TYR A 137 3.06 15.66 -14.58
CA TYR A 137 3.42 17.08 -14.59
C TYR A 137 4.91 17.33 -14.34
N ILE A 138 5.76 16.29 -14.38
CA ILE A 138 7.22 16.41 -14.18
C ILE A 138 7.84 17.37 -15.20
N ASP A 139 7.34 17.37 -16.45
CA ASP A 139 7.83 18.23 -17.53
C ASP A 139 6.98 19.48 -17.74
N ALA A 140 6.06 19.79 -16.81
CA ALA A 140 5.21 20.97 -16.94
C ALA A 140 6.06 22.25 -16.91
N HIS A 141 5.70 23.27 -17.69
CA HIS A 141 6.47 24.52 -17.79
C HIS A 141 6.66 25.27 -16.45
N TRP A 142 5.82 24.99 -15.45
CA TRP A 142 5.89 25.54 -14.11
C TRP A 142 6.68 24.67 -13.12
N SER A 143 7.09 23.47 -13.52
CA SER A 143 8.01 22.64 -12.74
C SER A 143 9.40 23.29 -12.76
N LEU A 144 10.02 23.44 -11.59
CA LEU A 144 11.37 24.02 -11.50
C LEU A 144 12.40 22.96 -11.93
N PRO A 145 13.16 23.19 -13.01
CA PRO A 145 14.32 22.35 -13.30
C PRO A 145 15.34 22.59 -12.19
N GLY A 146 15.74 21.53 -11.49
CA GLY A 146 16.79 21.63 -10.50
C GLY A 146 18.16 21.73 -11.15
N ASP A 147 18.48 22.85 -11.78
CA ASP A 147 19.84 23.13 -12.25
C ASP A 147 20.64 23.75 -11.10
N VAL A 148 21.61 22.98 -10.61
CA VAL A 148 22.74 23.50 -9.85
C VAL A 148 23.99 22.95 -10.54
N ASP A 149 24.85 23.85 -11.03
CA ASP A 149 26.15 23.54 -11.64
C ASP A 149 26.14 22.53 -12.82
N ASP A 150 25.36 22.79 -13.88
CA ASP A 150 25.29 21.97 -15.11
C ASP A 150 24.92 20.47 -14.91
N THR A 151 24.58 20.08 -13.68
CA THR A 151 24.01 18.77 -13.36
C THR A 151 22.50 18.91 -13.22
N LYS A 152 21.78 18.51 -14.28
CA LYS A 152 20.32 18.44 -14.26
C LYS A 152 19.90 17.48 -13.14
N ARG A 153 19.38 18.01 -12.01
CA ARG A 153 18.83 17.16 -10.94
C ARG A 153 17.72 16.30 -11.55
N CYS A 154 17.93 14.99 -11.57
CA CYS A 154 16.90 14.04 -11.95
C CYS A 154 15.93 13.89 -10.77
N ILE A 155 14.86 14.68 -10.77
CA ILE A 155 13.75 14.48 -9.83
C ILE A 155 12.93 13.31 -10.38
N VAL A 156 13.05 12.15 -9.75
CA VAL A 156 12.23 10.99 -10.10
C VAL A 156 10.95 11.03 -9.27
N VAL A 157 9.83 11.34 -9.93
CA VAL A 157 8.49 11.23 -9.30
C VAL A 157 7.88 9.91 -9.72
N LEU A 158 7.71 9.00 -8.76
CA LEU A 158 7.07 7.71 -9.00
C LEU A 158 5.55 7.85 -8.87
N SER A 159 4.83 7.31 -9.85
CA SER A 159 3.36 7.19 -9.77
C SER A 159 2.98 6.32 -8.56
N ARG A 160 1.86 6.66 -7.92
CA ARG A 160 1.33 5.94 -6.77
C ARG A 160 -0.11 5.53 -7.01
N VAL A 161 -0.42 4.31 -6.60
CA VAL A 161 -1.75 3.71 -6.68
C VAL A 161 -2.31 3.54 -5.29
N HIS A 162 -3.58 3.86 -5.13
CA HIS A 162 -4.32 3.64 -3.90
C HIS A 162 -4.60 2.15 -3.73
N TYR A 163 -4.22 1.60 -2.58
CA TYR A 163 -4.26 0.18 -2.26
C TYR A 163 -4.87 -0.03 -0.88
N ARG A 164 -5.65 -1.11 -0.73
CA ARG A 164 -6.26 -1.51 0.54
C ARG A 164 -5.87 -2.93 0.91
N VAL A 165 -5.66 -3.14 2.21
CA VAL A 165 -5.40 -4.45 2.81
C VAL A 165 -6.27 -4.59 4.05
N THR A 166 -6.92 -5.74 4.22
CA THR A 166 -7.63 -6.09 5.44
C THR A 166 -6.97 -7.27 6.13
N LEU A 167 -6.82 -7.15 7.45
CA LEU A 167 -6.18 -8.15 8.28
C LEU A 167 -7.17 -8.62 9.36
N ALA A 168 -7.24 -9.92 9.63
CA ALA A 168 -7.98 -10.46 10.79
C ALA A 168 -7.25 -10.15 12.10
N THR A 169 -5.98 -9.79 12.01
CA THR A 169 -5.14 -9.38 13.13
C THR A 169 -5.60 -8.02 13.68
N VAL A 170 -6.15 -8.04 14.89
CA VAL A 170 -6.71 -6.88 15.58
C VAL A 170 -5.83 -6.57 16.80
N GLY A 171 -5.14 -5.44 16.78
CA GLY A 171 -4.35 -4.95 17.91
C GLY A 171 -4.05 -3.45 17.83
N TYR A 172 -3.26 -2.95 18.77
CA TYR A 172 -2.88 -1.53 18.81
C TYR A 172 -1.38 -1.38 18.45
N PRO A 173 -0.98 -0.28 17.78
CA PRO A 173 0.43 0.01 17.55
C PRO A 173 1.19 0.13 18.86
N LEU A 174 2.46 -0.30 18.88
CA LEU A 174 3.31 -0.28 20.06
C LEU A 174 3.50 1.14 20.61
N GLU A 175 3.46 2.17 19.75
CA GLU A 175 3.53 3.59 20.13
C GLU A 175 2.46 4.02 21.15
N GLN A 176 1.32 3.33 21.18
CA GLN A 176 0.22 3.65 22.08
C GLN A 176 0.38 3.01 23.47
N PHE A 177 1.37 2.12 23.65
CA PHE A 177 1.60 1.44 24.92
C PHE A 177 2.63 2.19 25.76
N LYS A 178 2.31 2.34 27.05
CA LYS A 178 3.18 2.97 28.04
C LYS A 178 3.89 1.95 28.96
N GLY A 179 4.02 0.70 28.52
CA GLY A 179 4.57 -0.41 29.32
C GLY A 179 5.83 -1.02 28.73
N THR A 180 6.75 -1.46 29.58
CA THR A 180 7.96 -2.20 29.20
C THR A 180 7.65 -3.70 29.15
N GLU A 181 7.04 -4.17 28.07
CA GLU A 181 6.91 -5.62 27.84
C GLU A 181 8.19 -6.14 27.18
N SER A 182 9.00 -6.88 27.94
CA SER A 182 10.34 -7.35 27.54
C SER A 182 10.35 -8.38 26.41
N GLU A 183 9.20 -8.98 26.10
CA GLU A 183 9.07 -10.06 25.11
C GLU A 183 8.82 -9.54 23.68
N LEU A 184 8.38 -8.29 23.51
CA LEU A 184 8.07 -7.72 22.19
C LEU A 184 9.28 -7.52 21.27
N PRO A 185 10.43 -7.03 21.77
CA PRO A 185 11.63 -6.97 20.95
C PRO A 185 12.03 -8.36 20.44
N VAL A 186 11.80 -9.41 21.25
CA VAL A 186 12.14 -10.79 20.87
C VAL A 186 11.24 -11.27 19.74
N ASP A 187 9.92 -11.06 19.82
CA ASP A 187 8.99 -11.43 18.75
C ASP A 187 9.37 -10.79 17.41
N VAL A 188 9.66 -9.49 17.40
CA VAL A 188 10.02 -8.75 16.17
C VAL A 188 11.34 -9.27 15.61
N ILE A 189 12.36 -9.49 16.45
CA ILE A 189 13.65 -10.06 16.02
C ILE A 189 13.44 -11.46 15.41
N LEU A 190 12.66 -12.32 16.05
CA LEU A 190 12.41 -13.67 15.55
C LEU A 190 11.71 -13.68 14.19
N VAL A 191 10.72 -12.80 14.00
CA VAL A 191 10.05 -12.64 12.69
C VAL A 191 11.03 -12.24 11.61
N MET A 192 11.93 -11.29 11.90
CA MET A 192 12.92 -10.82 10.93
C MET A 192 13.95 -11.91 10.60
N VAL A 193 14.40 -12.67 11.61
CA VAL A 193 15.32 -13.79 11.42
C VAL A 193 14.67 -14.88 10.58
N ASP A 194 13.42 -15.25 10.88
CA ASP A 194 12.66 -16.23 10.10
C ASP A 194 12.44 -15.75 8.66
N ALA A 195 12.08 -14.49 8.45
CA ALA A 195 11.92 -13.91 7.12
C ALA A 195 13.21 -13.92 6.30
N TYR A 196 14.36 -13.67 6.93
CA TYR A 196 15.66 -13.80 6.29
C TYR A 196 15.97 -15.27 5.97
N ALA A 197 15.86 -16.16 6.96
CA ALA A 197 16.28 -17.56 6.83
C ALA A 197 15.39 -18.38 5.89
N GLN A 198 14.08 -18.10 5.84
CA GLN A 198 13.09 -18.92 5.16
C GLN A 198 12.62 -18.30 3.83
N ALA A 199 12.65 -16.97 3.71
CA ALA A 199 12.16 -16.26 2.53
C ALA A 199 13.19 -15.31 1.90
N ASN A 200 14.44 -15.31 2.39
CA ASN A 200 15.52 -14.42 1.96
C ASN A 200 15.08 -12.95 1.87
N ARG A 201 14.28 -12.49 2.84
CA ARG A 201 13.62 -11.17 2.80
C ARG A 201 13.98 -10.30 3.99
N LEU A 202 14.22 -9.00 3.72
CA LEU A 202 14.41 -7.97 4.74
C LEU A 202 13.23 -7.01 4.79
N HIS A 203 12.74 -6.68 5.99
CA HIS A 203 11.57 -5.80 6.18
C HIS A 203 11.82 -4.33 5.75
N ARG A 204 12.99 -3.79 6.08
CA ARG A 204 13.47 -2.41 5.81
C ARG A 204 12.65 -1.24 6.38
N ASN A 205 11.42 -1.45 6.85
CA ASN A 205 10.58 -0.40 7.45
C ASN A 205 10.25 -0.71 8.91
N ILE A 206 11.25 -0.81 9.78
CA ILE A 206 11.04 -1.17 11.19
C ILE A 206 10.83 0.11 12.01
N SER A 207 9.67 0.23 12.64
CA SER A 207 9.33 1.34 13.54
C SER A 207 8.34 0.85 14.60
N LEU A 208 8.19 1.59 15.69
CA LEU A 208 7.20 1.25 16.72
C LEU A 208 5.76 1.26 16.16
N GLY A 209 5.48 2.15 15.21
CA GLY A 209 4.18 2.22 14.52
C GLY A 209 3.88 1.01 13.63
N ASN A 210 4.90 0.24 13.24
CA ASN A 210 4.76 -0.96 12.44
C ASN A 210 4.72 -2.26 13.27
N VAL A 211 4.71 -2.17 14.59
CA VAL A 211 4.53 -3.32 15.48
C VAL A 211 3.14 -3.23 16.10
N ILE A 212 2.27 -4.18 15.77
CA ILE A 212 0.95 -4.33 16.37
C ILE A 212 1.04 -5.31 17.53
N LEU A 213 0.53 -4.88 18.68
CA LEU A 213 0.36 -5.72 19.86
C LEU A 213 -0.98 -6.45 19.81
N CYS A 214 -0.93 -7.77 19.66
CA CYS A 214 -2.12 -8.61 19.61
C CYS A 214 -2.18 -9.55 20.81
N ARG A 215 -3.32 -9.55 21.49
CA ARG A 215 -3.60 -10.52 22.54
C ARG A 215 -4.22 -11.77 21.92
N ASN A 216 -3.53 -12.88 22.00
CA ASN A 216 -4.08 -14.15 21.56
C ASN A 216 -5.25 -14.56 22.48
N ARG A 217 -6.37 -14.96 21.88
CA ARG A 217 -7.61 -15.28 22.62
C ARG A 217 -7.49 -16.57 23.43
N GLY A 218 -6.61 -17.49 23.04
CA GLY A 218 -6.46 -18.79 23.68
C GLY A 218 -5.65 -18.73 24.98
N ASP A 219 -4.41 -18.25 24.91
CA ASP A 219 -3.47 -18.20 26.04
C ASP A 219 -3.50 -16.84 26.78
N GLY A 220 -4.15 -15.82 26.21
CA GLY A 220 -4.19 -14.47 26.75
C GLY A 220 -2.85 -13.71 26.65
N VAL A 221 -1.84 -14.30 26.02
CA VAL A 221 -0.49 -13.75 25.86
C VAL A 221 -0.51 -12.67 24.79
N ARG A 222 0.23 -11.59 25.02
CA ARG A 222 0.45 -10.52 24.05
C ARG A 222 1.65 -10.88 23.19
N ARG A 223 1.49 -10.80 21.87
CA ARG A 223 2.59 -10.96 20.92
C ARG A 223 2.73 -9.75 20.02
N GLY A 224 3.98 -9.45 19.67
CA GLY A 224 4.31 -8.45 18.67
C GLY A 224 4.12 -9.02 17.27
N ILE A 225 3.28 -8.39 16.47
CA ILE A 225 3.05 -8.72 15.06
C ILE A 225 3.61 -7.59 14.21
N LEU A 226 4.49 -7.94 13.28
CA LEU A 226 5.13 -6.97 12.39
C LEU A 226 4.25 -6.75 11.15
N ILE A 227 3.88 -5.49 10.91
CA ILE A 227 3.17 -5.02 9.71
C ILE A 227 4.07 -4.10 8.88
N GLY A 228 3.62 -3.67 7.70
CA GLY A 228 4.38 -2.67 6.94
C GLY A 228 5.40 -3.30 5.98
N TRP A 229 5.11 -4.50 5.48
CA TRP A 229 6.01 -5.31 4.65
C TRP A 229 6.16 -4.81 3.21
N GLU A 230 5.41 -3.80 2.79
CA GLU A 230 5.41 -3.28 1.42
C GLU A 230 6.74 -2.65 0.98
N LEU A 231 7.60 -2.25 1.92
CA LEU A 231 8.95 -1.78 1.63
C LEU A 231 10.00 -2.88 1.82
N SER A 232 9.59 -4.12 2.08
CA SER A 232 10.54 -5.23 2.18
C SER A 232 11.23 -5.50 0.84
N CYS A 233 12.32 -6.27 0.84
CA CYS A 233 12.95 -6.75 -0.39
C CYS A 233 13.39 -8.20 -0.26
N GLN A 234 13.25 -8.96 -1.34
CA GLN A 234 13.97 -10.21 -1.52
C GLN A 234 15.45 -9.94 -1.79
N LEU A 235 16.30 -10.79 -1.26
CA LEU A 235 17.73 -10.79 -1.53
C LEU A 235 18.04 -11.84 -2.60
N ASP A 236 19.15 -11.64 -3.30
CA ASP A 236 19.76 -12.66 -4.15
C ASP A 236 20.60 -13.65 -3.31
N ASP A 237 21.16 -14.67 -3.97
CA ASP A 237 22.00 -15.69 -3.32
C ASP A 237 23.32 -15.12 -2.76
N LYS A 238 23.66 -13.88 -3.11
CA LYS A 238 24.83 -13.14 -2.61
C LYS A 238 24.46 -12.18 -1.47
N GLY A 239 23.19 -12.14 -1.07
CA GLY A 239 22.68 -11.27 -0.02
C GLY A 239 22.42 -9.82 -0.45
N HIS A 240 22.50 -9.51 -1.75
CA HIS A 240 22.15 -8.18 -2.25
C HIS A 240 20.64 -8.04 -2.41
N ALA A 241 20.10 -6.87 -2.08
CA ALA A 241 18.72 -6.55 -2.40
C ALA A 241 18.51 -6.61 -3.92
N ARG A 242 17.47 -7.35 -4.37
CA ARG A 242 17.19 -7.51 -5.80
C ARG A 242 17.00 -6.18 -6.54
N GLU A 243 16.55 -5.13 -5.86
CA GLU A 243 16.47 -3.76 -6.40
C GLU A 243 16.76 -2.70 -5.30
N TYR A 244 17.75 -1.84 -5.58
CA TYR A 244 18.25 -0.79 -4.67
C TYR A 244 17.28 0.42 -4.57
N GLU A 245 16.37 0.61 -5.52
CA GLU A 245 15.55 1.83 -5.65
C GLU A 245 14.34 1.91 -4.70
N ARG A 246 14.20 0.97 -3.75
CA ARG A 246 13.05 0.90 -2.82
C ARG A 246 13.22 1.70 -1.51
N THR A 247 14.28 2.49 -1.33
CA THR A 247 14.42 3.35 -0.12
C THR A 247 13.80 4.72 -0.35
N GLU A 248 12.99 5.20 0.61
CA GLU A 248 12.42 6.57 0.68
C GLU A 248 13.48 7.70 0.73
N GLY A 249 14.78 7.38 0.56
CA GLY A 249 15.87 8.33 0.45
C GLY A 249 16.35 8.44 -0.99
N PHE A 250 15.94 9.51 -1.67
CA PHE A 250 16.59 9.96 -2.89
C PHE A 250 17.99 10.45 -2.53
N THR A 251 19.02 9.71 -2.95
CA THR A 251 20.24 10.24 -3.60
C THR A 251 21.18 9.07 -3.90
N LYS A 252 21.48 8.87 -5.18
CA LYS A 252 22.81 8.38 -5.57
C LYS A 252 23.71 9.62 -5.51
N ALA A 253 24.68 9.60 -4.61
CA ALA A 253 25.84 10.49 -4.68
C ALA A 253 26.84 9.94 -5.70
#